data_AF-A0A926VTQ2-F1
#
_entry.id   AF-A0A926VTQ2-F1
#
_cell.length_a   1.000
_cell.length_b   1.000
_cell.length_c   1.000
_cell.angle_alpha   90.00
_cell.angle_beta   90.00
_cell.angle_gamma   90.00
#
_symmetry.space_group_name_H-M   'P 1'
#
loop_
_entity.id
_entity.type
_entity.pdbx_description
1 polymer ?
#
loop_
_entity_poly.entity_id
_entity_poly.type
_entity_poly.pdbx_seq_one_letter_code
_entity_poly.pdbx_strand_id
1 'polypeptide(L)'
;MKLPKTTLILILLTLGLGGFVYFYEIRGATVREETKEQKQKIFSFGEDNVQSLTVTTKKLTLNLERNPESSNPKWLIKSPVSGPANDAIVSYLMDLLVKGNSDQTLSTPAKELKEFALDQPQATINITLKNRQSHQLLLGKSNFNGRFLYAQADPTAKPDGNINVLLVSTDFANAVNRELSEWKQSVDNSQKLPPLTILKPTPTNSK
;
A
#
# COMPACT_ATOMS: atom_id res chain seq x y z
N MET A 1 -55.40 -12.65 23.66
CA MET A 1 -55.75 -13.53 22.51
C MET A 1 -54.75 -14.66 22.44
N LYS A 2 -55.20 -15.92 22.31
CA LYS A 2 -54.30 -17.07 22.15
C LYS A 2 -53.86 -17.13 20.67
N LEU A 3 -52.56 -17.13 20.41
CA LEU A 3 -52.04 -17.30 19.05
C LEU A 3 -52.40 -18.70 18.54
N PRO A 4 -52.94 -18.84 17.33
CA PRO A 4 -53.27 -20.16 16.79
C PRO A 4 -51.98 -20.93 16.51
N LYS A 5 -52.02 -22.25 16.70
CA LYS A 5 -50.85 -23.13 16.55
C LYS A 5 -50.13 -22.96 15.21
N THR A 6 -50.90 -22.70 14.15
CA THR A 6 -50.39 -22.43 12.80
C THR A 6 -49.48 -21.21 12.73
N THR A 7 -49.82 -20.12 13.45
CA THR A 7 -48.96 -18.93 13.53
C THR A 7 -47.67 -19.23 14.27
N LEU A 8 -47.71 -20.05 15.31
CA LEU A 8 -46.54 -20.45 16.08
C LEU A 8 -45.56 -21.31 15.25
N ILE A 9 -46.09 -22.21 14.43
CA ILE A 9 -45.31 -22.99 13.45
C ILE A 9 -44.69 -22.07 12.39
N LEU A 10 -45.45 -21.11 11.86
CA LEU A 10 -44.95 -20.16 10.86
C LEU A 10 -43.81 -19.29 11.41
N ILE A 11 -43.92 -18.85 12.67
CA ILE A 11 -42.87 -18.07 13.35
C ILE A 11 -41.61 -18.92 13.51
N LEU A 12 -41.73 -20.16 14.00
CA LEU A 12 -40.57 -21.06 14.12
C LEU A 12 -39.90 -21.34 12.79
N LEU A 13 -40.70 -21.57 11.73
CA LEU A 13 -40.19 -21.77 10.39
C LEU A 13 -39.46 -20.53 9.87
N THR A 14 -40.02 -19.34 10.11
CA THR A 14 -39.42 -18.06 9.70
C THR A 14 -38.12 -17.79 10.45
N LEU A 15 -38.06 -18.08 11.76
CA LEU A 15 -36.84 -17.98 12.55
C LEU A 15 -35.78 -19.00 12.09
N GLY A 16 -36.19 -20.23 11.75
CA GLY A 16 -35.30 -21.25 11.22
C GLY A 16 -34.69 -20.87 9.86
N LEU A 17 -35.53 -20.43 8.92
CA LEU A 17 -35.11 -19.93 7.60
C LEU A 17 -34.24 -18.67 7.74
N GLY A 18 -34.66 -17.71 8.57
CA GLY A 18 -33.90 -16.48 8.83
C GLY A 18 -32.54 -16.75 9.45
N GLY A 19 -32.45 -17.68 10.42
CA GLY A 19 -31.19 -18.14 10.99
C GLY A 19 -30.30 -18.84 9.98
N PHE A 20 -30.86 -19.70 9.13
CA PHE A 20 -30.12 -20.40 8.06
C PHE A 20 -29.52 -19.41 7.05
N VAL A 21 -30.31 -18.48 6.53
CA VAL A 21 -29.85 -17.42 5.60
C VAL A 21 -28.79 -16.55 6.25
N TYR A 22 -28.97 -16.14 7.50
CA TYR A 22 -27.98 -15.33 8.22
C TYR A 22 -26.61 -16.03 8.34
N PHE A 23 -26.59 -17.33 8.69
CA PHE A 23 -25.34 -18.07 8.84
C PHE A 23 -24.67 -18.40 7.51
N TYR A 24 -25.43 -18.80 6.48
CA TYR A 24 -24.84 -19.24 5.21
C TYR A 24 -24.54 -18.09 4.25
N GLU A 25 -25.44 -17.12 4.13
CA GLU A 25 -25.28 -16.02 3.17
C GLU A 25 -24.50 -14.87 3.80
N ILE A 26 -24.97 -14.31 4.91
CA ILE A 26 -24.37 -13.10 5.49
C ILE A 26 -23.02 -13.43 6.14
N ARG A 27 -22.99 -14.32 7.14
CA ARG A 27 -21.76 -14.66 7.85
C ARG A 27 -20.80 -15.50 7.01
N GLY A 28 -21.34 -16.34 6.12
CA GLY A 28 -20.54 -17.13 5.18
C GLY A 28 -19.85 -16.27 4.12
N ALA A 29 -20.53 -15.24 3.59
CA ALA A 29 -19.94 -14.31 2.64
C ALA A 29 -18.82 -13.48 3.28
N THR A 30 -19.04 -12.91 4.48
CA THR A 30 -18.04 -12.07 5.15
C THR A 30 -16.73 -12.83 5.42
N VAL A 31 -16.82 -14.07 5.93
CA VAL A 31 -15.63 -14.90 6.19
C VAL A 31 -14.89 -15.26 4.89
N ARG A 32 -15.63 -15.51 3.80
CA ARG A 32 -15.03 -15.80 2.48
C ARG A 32 -14.35 -14.56 1.89
N GLU A 33 -14.93 -13.39 2.07
CA GLU A 33 -14.35 -12.11 1.64
C GLU A 33 -13.09 -11.79 2.42
N GLU A 34 -13.13 -11.85 3.75
CA GLU A 34 -11.95 -11.67 4.62
C GLU A 34 -10.82 -12.64 4.26
N THR A 35 -11.16 -13.91 4.01
CA THR A 35 -10.17 -14.93 3.60
C THR A 35 -9.58 -14.64 2.22
N LYS A 36 -10.38 -14.12 1.28
CA LYS A 36 -9.90 -13.72 -0.06
C LYS A 36 -8.98 -12.51 0.03
N GLU A 37 -9.38 -11.47 0.75
CA GLU A 37 -8.56 -10.28 0.96
C GLU A 37 -7.22 -10.64 1.61
N GLN A 38 -7.23 -11.47 2.66
CA GLN A 38 -5.99 -11.91 3.30
C GLN A 38 -5.09 -12.72 2.36
N LYS A 39 -5.66 -13.54 1.47
CA LYS A 39 -4.89 -14.30 0.47
C LYS A 39 -4.34 -13.45 -0.66
N GLN A 40 -4.96 -12.30 -0.94
CA GLN A 40 -4.53 -11.38 -1.99
C GLN A 40 -3.51 -10.36 -1.51
N LYS A 41 -3.41 -10.10 -0.19
CA LYS A 41 -2.40 -9.17 0.35
C LYS A 41 -0.99 -9.53 -0.09
N ILE A 42 -0.24 -8.51 -0.53
CA ILE A 42 1.17 -8.66 -0.90
C ILE A 42 2.01 -8.86 0.36
N PHE A 43 1.78 -8.04 1.40
CA PHE A 43 2.45 -8.11 2.69
C PHE A 43 1.44 -8.02 3.85
N SER A 44 1.85 -8.52 5.02
CA SER A 44 1.01 -8.58 6.22
C SER A 44 1.50 -7.71 7.38
N PHE A 45 2.57 -6.93 7.19
CA PHE A 45 3.04 -5.98 8.20
C PHE A 45 2.21 -4.69 8.21
N GLY A 46 2.15 -4.02 9.36
CA GLY A 46 1.58 -2.68 9.49
C GLY A 46 2.61 -1.59 9.16
N GLU A 47 2.12 -0.42 8.74
CA GLU A 47 2.93 0.75 8.40
C GLU A 47 3.90 1.16 9.52
N ASP A 48 3.43 1.14 10.77
CA ASP A 48 4.21 1.54 11.95
C ASP A 48 5.37 0.59 12.24
N ASN A 49 5.35 -0.62 11.67
CA ASN A 49 6.42 -1.60 11.85
C ASN A 49 7.58 -1.37 10.89
N VAL A 50 7.42 -0.56 9.84
CA VAL A 50 8.47 -0.32 8.87
C VAL A 50 9.48 0.70 9.41
N GLN A 51 10.76 0.30 9.46
CA GLN A 51 11.87 1.11 9.94
C GLN A 51 12.61 1.80 8.78
N SER A 52 12.88 1.07 7.70
CA SER A 52 13.56 1.61 6.53
C SER A 52 13.04 1.00 5.23
N LEU A 53 13.23 1.76 4.15
CA LEU A 53 12.90 1.38 2.79
C LEU A 53 14.09 1.70 1.89
N THR A 54 14.45 0.78 1.02
CA THR A 54 15.40 1.04 -0.07
C THR A 54 14.72 0.79 -1.40
N VAL A 55 14.58 1.83 -2.20
CA VAL A 55 14.00 1.78 -3.55
C VAL A 55 15.13 1.86 -4.56
N THR A 56 15.31 0.81 -5.34
CA THR A 56 16.32 0.74 -6.40
C THR A 56 15.63 0.68 -7.74
N THR A 57 15.97 1.60 -8.63
CA THR A 57 15.55 1.62 -10.03
C THR A 57 16.78 1.72 -10.93
N LYS A 58 16.60 1.69 -12.25
CA LYS A 58 17.71 1.94 -13.20
C LYS A 58 18.35 3.32 -13.07
N LYS A 59 17.61 4.31 -12.56
CA LYS A 59 18.03 5.72 -12.51
C LYS A 59 18.52 6.14 -11.12
N LEU A 60 17.97 5.54 -10.07
CA LEU A 60 18.09 6.03 -8.70
C LEU A 60 18.07 4.86 -7.71
N THR A 61 18.98 4.92 -6.74
CA THR A 61 18.91 4.14 -5.49
C THR A 61 18.62 5.11 -4.35
N LEU A 62 17.45 4.98 -3.74
CA LEU A 62 16.96 5.84 -2.66
C LEU A 62 16.88 5.05 -1.36
N ASN A 63 17.54 5.53 -0.31
CA ASN A 63 17.46 4.94 1.02
C ASN A 63 16.67 5.88 1.93
N LEU A 64 15.59 5.36 2.50
CA LEU A 64 14.69 6.04 3.42
C LEU A 64 14.73 5.37 4.79
N GLU A 65 14.70 6.17 5.84
CA GLU A 65 14.66 5.68 7.22
C GLU A 65 13.76 6.57 8.09
N ARG A 66 12.94 5.97 8.95
CA ARG A 66 12.18 6.71 9.95
C ARG A 66 13.11 7.20 11.05
N ASN A 67 13.03 8.49 11.40
CA ASN A 67 13.72 9.02 12.57
C ASN A 67 13.11 8.44 13.86
N PRO A 68 13.85 7.65 14.65
CA PRO A 68 13.33 7.02 15.87
C PRO A 68 13.14 8.00 17.04
N GLU A 69 13.69 9.22 16.96
CA GLU A 69 13.78 10.16 18.10
C GLU A 69 12.56 11.10 18.23
N SER A 70 11.55 10.97 17.36
CA SER A 70 10.37 11.84 17.34
C SER A 70 9.10 11.07 17.71
N SER A 71 8.21 11.70 18.48
CA SER A 71 6.86 11.19 18.76
C SER A 71 6.03 11.03 17.48
N ASN A 72 6.32 11.82 16.45
CA ASN A 72 5.86 11.64 15.07
C ASN A 72 7.08 11.36 14.17
N PRO A 73 7.47 10.10 13.97
CA PRO A 73 8.71 9.75 13.27
C PRO A 73 8.63 10.14 11.80
N LYS A 74 9.36 11.20 11.43
CA LYS A 74 9.48 11.68 10.05
C LYS A 74 10.40 10.79 9.23
N TRP A 75 10.13 10.69 7.94
CA TRP A 75 10.99 9.99 7.01
C TRP A 75 12.18 10.86 6.60
N LEU A 76 13.36 10.25 6.61
CA LEU A 76 14.60 10.87 6.16
C LEU A 76 15.14 10.12 4.96
N ILE A 77 15.60 10.85 3.96
CA ILE A 77 16.48 10.31 2.93
C ILE A 77 17.88 10.21 3.54
N LYS A 78 18.51 9.04 3.44
CA LYS A 78 19.90 8.78 3.84
C LYS A 78 20.85 8.76 2.64
N SER A 79 20.34 8.39 1.47
CA SER A 79 21.08 8.31 0.21
C SER A 79 20.11 8.53 -0.97
N PRO A 80 20.52 9.18 -2.06
CA PRO A 80 21.86 9.70 -2.37
C PRO A 80 22.17 11.07 -1.74
N VAL A 81 21.15 11.74 -1.17
CA VAL A 81 21.30 13.01 -0.46
C VAL A 81 20.67 12.86 0.92
N SER A 82 21.33 13.37 1.96
CA SER A 82 20.78 13.35 3.31
C SER A 82 19.81 14.50 3.50
N GLY A 83 18.62 14.23 4.07
CA GLY A 83 17.65 15.27 4.37
C GLY A 83 16.25 14.74 4.65
N PRO A 84 15.30 15.62 4.99
CA PRO A 84 13.92 15.20 5.18
C PRO A 84 13.29 14.75 3.87
N ALA A 85 12.56 13.64 3.92
CA ALA A 85 11.78 13.13 2.81
C ALA A 85 10.43 13.86 2.70
N ASN A 86 9.82 13.80 1.53
CA ASN A 86 8.46 14.25 1.31
C ASN A 86 7.49 13.22 1.89
N ASP A 87 6.87 13.58 3.02
CA ASP A 87 5.96 12.68 3.74
C ASP A 87 4.84 12.15 2.85
N ALA A 88 4.24 12.98 1.98
CA ALA A 88 3.14 12.55 1.10
C ALA A 88 3.59 11.47 0.10
N ILE A 89 4.80 11.61 -0.46
CA ILE A 89 5.35 10.64 -1.43
C ILE A 89 5.72 9.33 -0.73
N VAL A 90 6.32 9.41 0.46
CA VAL A 90 6.65 8.20 1.23
C VAL A 90 5.38 7.49 1.70
N SER A 91 4.39 8.23 2.19
CA SER A 91 3.08 7.66 2.56
C SER A 91 2.37 7.00 1.39
N TYR A 92 2.46 7.57 0.18
CA TYR A 92 1.90 6.93 -1.02
C TYR A 92 2.53 5.56 -1.29
N LEU A 93 3.86 5.44 -1.26
CA LEU A 93 4.54 4.15 -1.41
C LEU A 93 4.19 3.19 -0.27
N MET A 94 4.12 3.70 0.96
CA MET A 94 3.78 2.89 2.14
C MET A 94 2.36 2.32 2.07
N ASP A 95 1.41 3.12 1.61
CA ASP A 95 0.02 2.69 1.43
C ASP A 95 -0.07 1.52 0.45
N LEU A 96 0.66 1.61 -0.67
CA LEU A 96 0.76 0.51 -1.63
C LEU A 96 1.38 -0.74 -1.02
N LEU A 97 2.40 -0.63 -0.16
CA LEU A 97 3.05 -1.79 0.46
C LEU A 97 2.16 -2.46 1.52
N VAL A 98 1.42 -1.68 2.30
CA VAL A 98 0.62 -2.17 3.45
C VAL A 98 -0.77 -2.60 3.05
N LYS A 99 -1.41 -1.88 2.12
CA LYS A 99 -2.77 -2.15 1.64
C LYS A 99 -2.81 -2.82 0.28
N GLY A 100 -1.66 -2.95 -0.39
CA GLY A 100 -1.56 -3.54 -1.72
C GLY A 100 -2.00 -4.99 -1.74
N ASN A 101 -2.85 -5.28 -2.73
CA ASN A 101 -3.32 -6.63 -3.05
C ASN A 101 -2.83 -7.02 -4.44
N SER A 102 -2.55 -8.30 -4.61
CA SER A 102 -2.38 -8.96 -5.89
C SER A 102 -3.77 -9.23 -6.48
N ASP A 103 -4.01 -8.74 -7.70
CA ASP A 103 -5.22 -9.06 -8.47
C ASP A 103 -5.28 -10.58 -8.73
N GLN A 104 -4.12 -11.15 -9.09
CA GLN A 104 -3.97 -12.56 -9.37
C GLN A 104 -2.55 -13.04 -9.03
N THR A 105 -2.45 -14.24 -8.48
CA THR A 105 -1.18 -14.93 -8.26
C THR A 105 -1.05 -16.09 -9.24
N LEU A 106 0.03 -16.08 -10.01
CA LEU A 106 0.41 -17.12 -10.95
C LEU A 106 1.48 -18.01 -10.30
N SER A 107 1.30 -19.32 -10.36
CA SER A 107 2.33 -20.29 -9.96
C SER A 107 3.07 -20.71 -11.22
N THR A 108 4.34 -20.31 -11.33
CA THR A 108 5.10 -20.45 -12.58
C THR A 108 6.46 -21.07 -12.31
N PRO A 109 7.01 -21.91 -13.19
CA PRO A 109 8.36 -22.44 -13.04
C PRO A 109 9.40 -21.32 -12.89
N ALA A 110 10.36 -21.47 -11.96
CA ALA A 110 11.37 -20.43 -11.69
C ALA A 110 12.20 -20.04 -12.94
N LYS A 111 12.38 -20.98 -13.89
CA LYS A 111 13.08 -20.75 -15.15
C LYS A 111 12.41 -19.70 -16.06
N GLU A 112 11.13 -19.40 -15.85
CA GLU A 112 10.35 -18.43 -16.63
C GLU A 112 10.37 -17.02 -16.04
N LEU A 113 11.16 -16.75 -14.98
CA LEU A 113 11.35 -15.42 -14.37
C LEU A 113 11.61 -14.31 -15.40
N LYS A 114 12.41 -14.64 -16.43
CA LYS A 114 12.77 -13.71 -17.50
C LYS A 114 11.59 -13.27 -18.35
N GLU A 115 10.57 -14.11 -18.50
CA GLU A 115 9.36 -13.76 -19.23
C GLU A 115 8.61 -12.61 -18.58
N PHE A 116 8.75 -12.45 -17.26
CA PHE A 116 8.12 -11.38 -16.48
C PHE A 116 9.05 -10.19 -16.21
N ALA A 117 10.29 -10.23 -16.71
CA ALA A 117 11.37 -9.30 -16.38
C ALA A 117 11.64 -9.20 -14.87
N LEU A 118 11.55 -10.33 -14.16
CA LEU A 118 11.84 -10.43 -12.72
C LEU A 118 13.27 -10.91 -12.42
N ASP A 119 13.98 -11.42 -13.43
CA ASP A 119 15.43 -11.68 -13.38
C ASP A 119 16.24 -10.37 -13.38
N GLN A 120 15.75 -9.36 -14.11
CA GLN A 120 16.25 -8.00 -14.14
C GLN A 120 15.10 -7.03 -13.87
N PRO A 121 14.69 -6.88 -12.61
CA PRO A 121 13.53 -6.08 -12.24
C PRO A 121 13.69 -4.61 -12.67
N GLN A 122 12.58 -3.99 -13.06
CA GLN A 122 12.54 -2.56 -13.37
C GLN A 122 12.76 -1.72 -12.11
N ALA A 123 12.28 -2.21 -10.97
CA ALA A 123 12.52 -1.65 -9.66
C ALA A 123 12.50 -2.73 -8.57
N THR A 124 13.27 -2.51 -7.51
CA THR A 124 13.30 -3.35 -6.31
C THR A 124 13.04 -2.49 -5.10
N ILE A 125 12.13 -2.92 -4.24
CA ILE A 125 11.84 -2.29 -2.96
C ILE A 125 12.26 -3.26 -1.86
N ASN A 126 13.23 -2.87 -1.05
CA ASN A 126 13.61 -3.61 0.16
C ASN A 126 12.99 -2.90 1.37
N ILE A 127 12.37 -3.67 2.24
CA ILE A 127 11.69 -3.19 3.43
C ILE A 127 12.36 -3.82 4.64
N THR A 128 12.77 -3.02 5.61
CA THR A 128 13.24 -3.54 6.90
C THR A 128 12.30 -3.09 7.99
N LEU A 129 11.81 -4.05 8.76
CA LEU A 129 10.91 -3.83 9.89
C LEU A 129 11.70 -3.58 11.18
N LYS A 130 11.04 -2.97 12.17
CA LYS A 130 11.60 -2.68 13.50
C LYS A 130 12.11 -3.95 14.22
N ASN A 131 11.48 -5.09 13.97
CA ASN A 131 11.90 -6.40 14.50
C ASN A 131 13.05 -7.04 13.72
N ARG A 132 13.68 -6.30 12.79
CA ARG A 132 14.76 -6.74 11.89
C ARG A 132 14.38 -7.78 10.85
N GLN A 133 13.09 -8.09 10.69
CA GLN A 133 12.63 -8.85 9.53
C GLN A 133 12.77 -7.98 8.27
N SER A 134 13.12 -8.62 7.17
CA SER A 134 13.27 -7.96 5.87
C SER A 134 12.32 -8.58 4.87
N HIS A 135 11.70 -7.73 4.07
CA HIS A 135 10.88 -8.11 2.93
C HIS A 135 11.43 -7.49 1.65
N GLN A 136 11.15 -8.12 0.52
CA GLN A 136 11.55 -7.61 -0.79
C GLN A 136 10.40 -7.70 -1.78
N LEU A 137 10.19 -6.64 -2.55
CA LEU A 137 9.28 -6.60 -3.68
C LEU A 137 10.08 -6.33 -4.96
N LEU A 138 10.06 -7.29 -5.88
CA LEU A 138 10.59 -7.14 -7.23
C LEU A 138 9.47 -6.71 -8.16
N LEU A 139 9.67 -5.63 -8.91
CA LEU A 139 8.73 -5.13 -9.91
C LEU A 139 9.26 -5.44 -11.31
N GLY A 140 8.54 -6.29 -12.02
CA GLY A 140 8.81 -6.69 -13.40
C GLY A 140 8.11 -5.79 -14.40
N LYS A 141 7.90 -6.31 -15.61
CA LYS A 141 7.25 -5.59 -16.71
C LYS A 141 5.72 -5.54 -16.54
N SER A 142 5.07 -4.67 -17.31
CA SER A 142 3.61 -4.68 -17.45
C SER A 142 3.10 -5.97 -18.10
N ASN A 143 1.91 -6.39 -17.70
CA ASN A 143 1.17 -7.45 -18.36
C ASN A 143 0.70 -7.01 -19.77
N PHE A 144 0.17 -7.96 -20.56
CA PHE A 144 -0.16 -7.73 -21.97
C PHE A 144 -1.10 -6.55 -22.24
N ASN A 145 -2.05 -6.28 -21.35
CA ASN A 145 -3.00 -5.16 -21.50
C ASN A 145 -2.57 -3.88 -20.76
N GLY A 146 -1.39 -3.88 -20.14
CA GLY A 146 -0.83 -2.72 -19.44
C GLY A 146 -1.54 -2.32 -18.15
N ARG A 147 -2.53 -3.09 -17.67
CA ARG A 147 -3.29 -2.75 -16.46
C ARG A 147 -2.56 -3.08 -15.16
N PHE A 148 -1.65 -4.04 -15.20
CA PHE A 148 -0.93 -4.53 -14.03
C PHE A 148 0.55 -4.69 -14.33
N LEU A 149 1.35 -4.75 -13.27
CA LEU A 149 2.75 -5.15 -13.32
C LEU A 149 2.89 -6.57 -12.78
N TYR A 150 3.77 -7.35 -13.39
CA TYR A 150 4.25 -8.57 -12.75
C TYR A 150 5.16 -8.21 -11.58
N ALA A 151 5.00 -8.90 -10.45
CA ALA A 151 5.84 -8.69 -9.28
C ALA A 151 6.15 -10.00 -8.57
N GLN A 152 7.16 -9.99 -7.72
CA GLN A 152 7.45 -11.08 -6.80
C GLN A 152 7.74 -10.52 -5.42
N ALA A 153 6.99 -10.97 -4.43
CA ALA A 153 7.24 -10.69 -3.03
C ALA A 153 8.07 -11.82 -2.40
N ASP A 154 9.06 -11.45 -1.60
CA ASP A 154 9.95 -12.34 -0.85
C ASP A 154 10.44 -13.54 -1.70
N PRO A 155 11.25 -13.24 -2.75
CA PRO A 155 11.60 -14.20 -3.78
C PRO A 155 12.29 -15.44 -3.17
N THR A 156 11.52 -16.52 -3.11
CA THR A 156 11.95 -17.83 -2.62
C THR A 156 11.40 -18.89 -3.56
N ALA A 157 12.24 -19.83 -3.97
CA ALA A 157 11.79 -20.98 -4.75
C ALA A 157 11.00 -21.90 -3.82
N LYS A 158 9.80 -22.30 -4.25
CA LYS A 158 9.03 -23.32 -3.55
C LYS A 158 9.70 -24.70 -3.72
N PRO A 159 9.39 -25.67 -2.84
CA PRO A 159 9.93 -27.03 -2.96
C PRO A 159 9.60 -27.73 -4.29
N ASP A 160 8.53 -27.31 -4.99
CA ASP A 160 8.11 -27.81 -6.30
C ASP A 160 8.87 -27.15 -7.48
N GLY A 161 9.81 -26.24 -7.20
CA GLY A 161 10.57 -25.49 -8.22
C GLY A 161 9.81 -24.31 -8.85
N ASN A 162 8.57 -24.06 -8.41
CA ASN A 162 7.79 -22.91 -8.86
C ASN A 162 8.02 -21.67 -7.99
N ILE A 163 7.63 -20.53 -8.54
CA ILE A 163 7.56 -19.23 -7.85
C ILE A 163 6.15 -18.67 -7.95
N ASN A 164 5.82 -17.77 -7.03
CA ASN A 164 4.61 -16.95 -7.13
C ASN A 164 4.94 -15.66 -7.88
N VAL A 165 4.29 -15.46 -9.03
CA VAL A 165 4.30 -14.19 -9.74
C VAL A 165 2.96 -13.50 -9.47
N LEU A 166 3.02 -12.30 -8.91
CA LEU A 166 1.87 -11.49 -8.54
C LEU A 166 1.52 -10.51 -9.68
N LEU A 167 0.24 -10.15 -9.80
CA LEU A 167 -0.22 -9.03 -10.61
C LEU A 167 -0.58 -7.87 -9.68
N VAL A 168 0.23 -6.82 -9.68
CA VAL A 168 0.08 -5.66 -8.79
C VAL A 168 -0.28 -4.39 -9.58
N SER A 169 -0.84 -3.39 -8.88
CA SER A 169 -1.19 -2.10 -9.50
C SER A 169 0.02 -1.45 -10.18
N THR A 170 -0.21 -0.77 -11.31
CA THR A 170 0.79 0.07 -11.97
C THR A 170 1.21 1.27 -11.11
N ASP A 171 0.45 1.59 -10.07
CA ASP A 171 0.79 2.60 -9.06
C ASP A 171 2.14 2.37 -8.39
N PHE A 172 2.58 1.11 -8.29
CA PHE A 172 3.93 0.79 -7.82
C PHE A 172 5.01 1.39 -8.74
N ALA A 173 4.85 1.29 -10.07
CA ALA A 173 5.77 1.92 -11.00
C ALA A 173 5.71 3.44 -10.91
N ASN A 174 4.52 4.03 -10.72
CA ASN A 174 4.35 5.47 -10.51
C ASN A 174 5.02 5.95 -9.22
N ALA A 175 4.97 5.14 -8.15
CA ALA A 175 5.57 5.46 -6.87
C ALA A 175 7.09 5.49 -6.94
N VAL A 176 7.72 4.49 -7.60
CA VAL A 176 9.19 4.30 -7.56
C VAL A 176 9.94 5.05 -8.66
N ASN A 177 9.31 5.39 -9.79
CA ASN A 177 9.99 6.04 -10.93
C ASN A 177 10.00 7.58 -10.85
N ARG A 178 9.86 8.16 -9.65
CA ARG A 178 9.89 9.61 -9.41
C ARG A 178 11.30 10.16 -9.42
N GLU A 179 11.44 11.43 -9.78
CA GLU A 179 12.70 12.15 -9.70
C GLU A 179 13.13 12.37 -8.24
N LEU A 180 14.45 12.42 -7.97
CA LEU A 180 14.98 12.59 -6.61
C LEU A 180 14.45 13.87 -5.93
N SER A 181 14.16 14.93 -6.70
CA SER A 181 13.61 16.19 -6.19
C SER A 181 12.24 16.03 -5.55
N GLU A 182 11.38 15.15 -6.08
CA GLU A 182 10.03 14.90 -5.54
C GLU A 182 10.08 14.19 -4.18
N TRP A 183 11.08 13.32 -3.99
CA TRP A 183 11.30 12.61 -2.74
C TRP A 183 11.77 13.51 -1.61
N LYS A 184 12.36 14.67 -1.92
CA LYS A 184 12.81 15.64 -0.91
C LYS A 184 11.62 16.43 -0.39
N GLN A 185 11.62 16.74 0.90
CA GLN A 185 10.61 17.62 1.47
C GLN A 185 10.57 18.94 0.67
N SER A 186 9.38 19.29 0.16
CA SER A 186 9.18 20.58 -0.48
C SER A 186 9.29 21.68 0.56
N VAL A 187 10.05 22.74 0.25
CA VAL A 187 10.04 23.96 1.05
C VAL A 187 8.68 24.62 0.81
N ASP A 188 7.80 24.60 1.81
CA ASP A 188 6.49 25.23 1.73
C ASP A 188 6.63 26.75 1.54
N ASN A 189 6.54 27.22 0.30
CA ASN A 189 6.57 28.65 -0.02
C ASN A 189 5.25 29.37 0.34
N SER A 190 4.23 28.67 0.87
CA SER A 190 2.94 29.26 1.23
C SER A 190 3.03 30.18 2.46
N GLN A 191 4.10 30.09 3.25
CA GLN A 191 4.37 31.00 4.37
C GLN A 191 5.08 32.30 3.95
N LYS A 192 5.36 32.50 2.66
CA LYS A 192 6.02 33.72 2.15
C LYS A 192 5.04 34.74 1.56
N LEU A 193 3.76 34.71 1.92
CA LEU A 193 2.95 35.92 1.78
C LEU A 193 3.26 36.85 2.95
N PRO A 194 3.79 38.07 2.72
CA PRO A 194 3.82 39.06 3.78
C PRO A 194 2.39 39.28 4.30
N PRO A 195 2.20 39.53 5.61
CA PRO A 195 0.87 39.89 6.11
C PRO A 195 0.32 41.02 5.26
N LEU A 196 -0.88 40.84 4.71
CA LEU A 196 -1.63 41.91 4.04
C LEU A 196 -1.68 43.09 5.01
N THR A 197 -0.87 44.11 4.72
CA THR A 197 -0.90 45.34 5.49
C THR A 197 -2.20 46.03 5.12
N ILE A 198 -3.22 45.86 5.95
CA ILE A 198 -4.46 46.62 5.81
C ILE A 198 -4.08 48.08 6.05
N LEU A 199 -3.98 48.85 4.97
CA LEU A 199 -3.77 50.29 5.04
C LEU A 199 -4.92 50.88 5.85
N LYS A 200 -4.60 51.40 7.04
CA LYS A 200 -5.55 52.13 7.89
C LYS A 200 -6.03 53.36 7.12
N PRO A 201 -7.34 53.62 6.98
CA PRO A 201 -7.80 54.81 6.27
C PRO A 201 -7.32 56.07 6.99
N THR A 202 -6.66 56.95 6.26
CA THR A 202 -6.26 58.29 6.70
C THR A 202 -7.52 59.07 7.10
N PRO A 203 -7.58 59.68 8.30
CA PRO A 203 -8.69 60.56 8.62
C PRO A 203 -8.59 61.81 7.74
N THR A 204 -9.55 61.99 6.84
CA THR A 204 -9.74 63.25 6.13
C THR A 204 -10.27 64.25 7.15
N ASN A 205 -9.42 65.19 7.57
CA ASN A 205 -9.84 66.28 8.42
C ASN A 205 -10.42 67.38 7.51
N SER A 206 -11.75 67.47 7.50
CA SER A 206 -12.47 68.52 6.78
C SER A 206 -12.34 69.82 7.58
N LYS A 207 -11.81 70.86 6.96
CA LYS A 207 -11.95 72.26 7.40
C LYS A 207 -13.05 72.92 6.60
#